data_AF-A0A4V3AZI9-F1
#
_entry.id   AF-A0A4V3AZI9-F1
#
_cell.length_a   1.000
_cell.length_b   1.000
_cell.length_c   1.000
_cell.angle_alpha   90.00
_cell.angle_beta   90.00
_cell.angle_gamma   90.00
#
_symmetry.space_group_name_H-M   'P 1'
#
loop_
_entity.id
_entity.type
_entity.pdbx_description
1 polymer ?
#
loop_
_entity_poly.entity_id
_entity_poly.type
_entity_poly.pdbx_seq_one_letter_code
_entity_poly.pdbx_strand_id
1 'polypeptide(L)'
;MFWFPFRTTYRISHGRVSLAMSTTAQRLQRRQEADHAYELQKRAGLIGATKYTGIGAAVVTAVHFAWPGFRRQTLAFKAFLVSGFTIFGLVTWADHALLSHESDKREADSQLRISARREIARKGMIPTETAIAKWKAERNSPSQQGERPR
;
A
#
# COMPACT_ATOMS: atom_id res chain seq x y z
N MET A 1 1.77 64.27 -25.37
CA MET A 1 1.73 64.66 -23.94
C MET A 1 0.42 64.19 -23.35
N PHE A 2 0.36 62.95 -22.87
CA PHE A 2 -0.61 62.51 -21.86
C PHE A 2 -0.01 61.33 -21.10
N TRP A 3 -0.05 61.48 -19.80
CA TRP A 3 0.61 60.76 -18.72
C TRP A 3 -0.38 59.72 -18.18
N PHE A 4 0.01 58.45 -18.08
CA PHE A 4 -0.57 57.51 -17.10
C PHE A 4 0.40 56.33 -16.86
N PRO A 5 1.03 56.26 -15.67
CA PRO A 5 1.69 55.06 -15.17
C PRO A 5 0.69 54.30 -14.29
N PHE A 6 0.22 53.13 -14.72
CA PHE A 6 -0.56 52.26 -13.85
C PHE A 6 -0.12 50.80 -14.02
N ARG A 7 1.12 50.53 -13.61
CA ARG A 7 1.56 49.15 -13.34
C ARG A 7 1.34 48.88 -11.86
N THR A 8 0.09 48.62 -11.49
CA THR A 8 -0.26 48.17 -10.14
C THR A 8 0.41 46.82 -9.92
N THR A 9 1.35 46.82 -9.00
CA THR A 9 1.89 45.66 -8.32
C THR A 9 0.77 44.90 -7.61
N TYR A 10 0.20 43.89 -8.27
CA TYR A 10 -0.44 42.80 -7.54
C TYR A 10 0.61 41.75 -7.20
N ARG A 11 1.38 42.07 -6.16
CA ARG A 11 2.14 41.08 -5.39
C ARG A 11 1.11 40.29 -4.59
N ILE A 12 0.58 39.22 -5.18
CA ILE A 12 -0.23 38.24 -4.48
C ILE A 12 0.69 37.49 -3.50
N SER A 13 0.85 38.09 -2.32
CA SER A 13 1.35 37.43 -1.13
C SER A 13 0.22 36.59 -0.55
N HIS A 14 -0.09 35.46 -1.19
CA HIS A 14 -0.79 34.40 -0.48
C HIS A 14 0.24 33.63 0.33
N GLY A 15 0.06 33.74 1.65
CA GLY A 15 0.88 33.09 2.64
C GLY A 15 1.09 31.62 2.31
N ARG A 16 2.30 31.17 2.62
CA ARG A 16 2.72 29.77 2.69
C ARG A 16 1.82 29.00 3.66
N VAL A 17 0.62 28.64 3.24
CA VAL A 17 -0.20 27.64 3.94
C VAL A 17 0.28 26.27 3.45
N SER A 18 1.40 25.78 4.00
CA SER A 18 1.88 24.38 4.02
C SER A 18 3.42 24.26 3.98
N LEU A 19 4.12 24.81 4.98
CA LEU A 19 5.57 24.63 5.12
C LEU A 19 5.88 24.06 6.50
N ALA A 20 5.31 22.91 6.88
CA ALA A 20 5.58 22.31 8.21
C ALA A 20 5.17 20.83 8.41
N MET A 21 5.24 19.94 7.41
CA MET A 21 5.89 18.67 7.73
C MET A 21 7.33 18.88 7.31
N SER A 22 8.24 19.00 8.27
CA SER A 22 9.66 19.13 7.97
C SER A 22 10.04 18.06 6.95
N THR A 23 10.87 18.37 5.98
CA THR A 23 11.30 17.40 4.96
C THR A 23 11.80 16.09 5.59
N THR A 24 12.31 16.18 6.83
CA THR A 24 12.63 15.06 7.71
C THR A 24 11.41 14.27 8.19
N ALA A 25 10.33 14.90 8.67
CA ALA A 25 9.09 14.23 9.06
C ALA A 25 8.41 13.51 7.88
N GLN A 26 8.40 14.11 6.68
CA GLN A 26 7.83 13.45 5.50
C GLN A 26 8.69 12.26 5.04
N ARG A 27 10.02 12.37 5.12
CA ARG A 27 10.93 11.25 4.85
C ARG A 27 10.78 10.13 5.88
N LEU A 28 10.62 10.48 7.16
CA LEU A 28 10.41 9.53 8.24
C LEU A 28 9.11 8.74 8.03
N GLN A 29 8.02 9.42 7.69
CA GLN A 29 6.75 8.76 7.40
C GLN A 29 6.84 7.81 6.21
N ARG A 30 7.47 8.23 5.10
CA ARG A 30 7.68 7.34 3.94
C ARG A 30 8.54 6.13 4.29
N ARG A 31 9.55 6.29 5.15
CA ARG A 31 10.35 5.17 5.64
C ARG A 31 9.51 4.21 6.48
N GLN A 32 8.73 4.72 7.42
CA GLN A 32 7.84 3.89 8.25
C GLN A 32 6.84 3.10 7.40
N GLU A 33 6.26 3.73 6.38
CA GLU A 33 5.35 3.04 5.44
C GLU A 33 6.07 1.95 4.63
N ALA A 34 7.31 2.19 4.20
CA ALA A 34 8.12 1.21 3.50
C ALA A 34 8.56 0.06 4.43
N ASP A 35 8.98 0.36 5.65
CA ASP A 35 9.36 -0.62 6.67
C ASP A 35 8.17 -1.53 7.01
N HIS A 36 6.97 -0.96 7.14
CA HIS A 36 5.75 -1.73 7.38
C HIS A 36 5.40 -2.65 6.20
N ALA A 37 5.47 -2.14 4.96
CA ALA A 37 5.24 -2.96 3.76
C ALA A 37 6.28 -4.09 3.66
N TYR A 38 7.53 -3.80 4.00
CA TYR A 38 8.62 -4.78 4.01
C TYR A 38 8.40 -5.89 5.06
N GLU A 39 7.97 -5.54 6.27
CA GLU A 39 7.62 -6.54 7.29
C GLU A 39 6.46 -7.43 6.86
N LEU A 40 5.43 -6.87 6.23
CA LEU A 40 4.30 -7.62 5.69
C LEU A 40 4.76 -8.61 4.60
N GLN A 41 5.56 -8.12 3.65
CA GLN A 41 6.10 -8.91 2.55
C GLN A 41 6.98 -10.06 3.06
N LYS A 42 7.88 -9.79 4.02
CA LYS A 42 8.73 -10.82 4.63
C LYS A 42 7.93 -11.91 5.32
N ARG A 43 6.94 -11.53 6.14
CA ARG A 43 6.10 -12.49 6.87
C ARG A 43 5.30 -13.36 5.91
N ALA A 44 4.69 -12.74 4.90
CA ALA A 44 3.96 -13.48 3.87
C ALA A 44 4.87 -14.43 3.09
N GLY A 45 6.04 -13.94 2.65
CA GLY A 45 7.03 -14.74 1.95
C GLY A 45 7.54 -15.92 2.78
N LEU A 46 7.76 -15.74 4.09
CA LEU A 46 8.15 -16.85 4.97
C LEU A 46 7.06 -17.92 5.06
N ILE A 47 5.80 -17.52 5.18
CA ILE A 47 4.65 -18.43 5.18
C ILE A 47 4.58 -19.20 3.86
N GLY A 48 4.73 -18.50 2.72
CA GLY A 48 4.75 -19.12 1.39
C GLY A 48 5.91 -20.11 1.22
N ALA A 49 7.10 -19.73 1.64
CA ALA A 49 8.30 -20.56 1.62
C ALA A 49 8.10 -21.86 2.38
N THR A 50 7.63 -21.80 3.64
CA THR A 50 7.39 -22.99 4.46
C THR A 50 6.33 -23.89 3.85
N LYS A 51 5.21 -23.33 3.38
CA LYS A 51 4.13 -24.11 2.74
C LYS A 51 4.62 -24.86 1.51
N TYR A 52 5.30 -24.16 0.59
CA TYR A 52 5.76 -24.78 -0.64
C TYR A 52 6.97 -25.68 -0.46
N THR A 53 7.79 -25.46 0.57
CA THR A 53 8.82 -26.44 0.96
C THR A 53 8.17 -27.77 1.34
N GLY A 54 7.10 -27.74 2.14
CA GLY A 54 6.34 -28.94 2.49
C GLY A 54 5.74 -29.64 1.28
N ILE A 55 5.13 -28.87 0.37
CA ILE A 55 4.58 -29.40 -0.90
C ILE A 55 5.70 -30.00 -1.76
N GLY A 56 6.80 -29.27 -1.97
CA GLY A 56 7.94 -29.73 -2.77
C GLY A 56 8.58 -30.99 -2.20
N ALA A 57 8.77 -31.06 -0.89
CA ALA A 57 9.27 -32.25 -0.21
C ALA A 57 8.32 -33.43 -0.38
N ALA A 58 7.01 -33.23 -0.23
CA ALA A 58 6.01 -34.28 -0.42
C ALA A 58 6.01 -34.79 -1.88
N VAL A 59 6.06 -33.89 -2.86
CA VAL A 59 6.13 -34.24 -4.29
C VAL A 59 7.40 -35.03 -4.60
N VAL A 60 8.57 -34.52 -4.20
CA VAL A 60 9.86 -35.21 -4.41
C VAL A 60 9.86 -36.59 -3.75
N THR A 61 9.29 -36.72 -2.56
CA THR A 61 9.17 -38.00 -1.84
C THR A 61 8.23 -38.96 -2.55
N ALA A 62 7.06 -38.51 -3.00
CA ALA A 62 6.13 -39.34 -3.76
C ALA A 62 6.77 -39.86 -5.06
N VAL A 63 7.43 -38.99 -5.82
CA VAL A 63 8.12 -39.37 -7.06
C VAL A 63 9.27 -40.35 -6.79
N HIS A 64 9.97 -40.23 -5.66
CA HIS A 64 11.02 -41.16 -5.26
C HIS A 64 10.53 -42.60 -5.09
N PHE A 65 9.33 -42.78 -4.54
CA PHE A 65 8.73 -44.10 -4.37
C PHE A 65 8.05 -44.60 -5.64
N ALA A 66 7.41 -43.71 -6.41
CA ALA A 66 6.68 -44.08 -7.63
C ALA A 66 7.60 -44.45 -8.81
N TRP A 67 8.75 -43.79 -8.99
CA TRP A 67 9.59 -43.96 -10.18
C TRP A 67 11.01 -44.50 -9.85
N PRO A 68 11.38 -45.72 -10.31
CA PRO A 68 12.72 -46.26 -10.11
C PRO A 68 13.88 -45.45 -10.74
N GLY A 69 13.66 -44.74 -11.84
CA GLY A 69 14.64 -43.84 -12.45
C GLY A 69 14.98 -42.63 -11.57
N PHE A 70 13.96 -41.98 -11.00
CA PHE A 70 14.16 -40.86 -10.06
C PHE A 70 14.77 -41.32 -8.73
N ARG A 71 14.55 -42.58 -8.35
CA ARG A 71 15.18 -43.18 -7.17
C ARG A 71 16.71 -43.16 -7.24
N ARG A 72 17.26 -43.44 -8.43
CA ARG A 72 18.72 -43.48 -8.71
C ARG A 72 19.37 -42.10 -8.77
N GLN A 73 18.59 -41.02 -8.81
CA GLN A 73 19.11 -39.65 -8.85
C GLN A 73 19.71 -39.22 -7.50
N THR A 74 20.68 -38.31 -7.55
CA THR A 74 21.43 -37.83 -6.38
C THR A 74 20.51 -37.10 -5.38
N LEU A 75 20.89 -37.12 -4.10
CA LEU A 75 20.19 -36.36 -3.06
C LEU A 75 20.28 -34.86 -3.29
N ALA A 76 21.41 -34.38 -3.82
CA ALA A 76 21.61 -32.97 -4.16
C ALA A 76 20.58 -32.48 -5.19
N PHE A 77 20.31 -33.27 -6.23
CA PHE A 77 19.30 -32.94 -7.24
C PHE A 77 17.89 -32.83 -6.63
N LYS A 78 17.55 -33.74 -5.72
CA LYS A 78 16.25 -33.73 -5.02
C LYS A 78 16.11 -32.49 -4.12
N ALA A 79 17.15 -32.16 -3.36
CA ALA A 79 17.19 -30.95 -2.54
C ALA A 79 17.07 -29.68 -3.40
N PHE A 80 17.73 -29.65 -4.57
CA PHE A 80 17.61 -28.57 -5.52
C PHE A 80 16.16 -28.37 -6.00
N LEU A 81 15.45 -29.46 -6.33
CA LEU A 81 14.03 -29.36 -6.70
C LEU A 81 13.18 -28.78 -5.56
N VAL A 82 13.36 -29.27 -4.32
CA VAL A 82 12.65 -28.74 -3.15
C VAL A 82 12.92 -27.25 -2.98
N SER A 83 14.19 -26.82 -3.14
CA SER A 83 14.55 -25.39 -3.05
C SER A 83 13.86 -24.53 -4.11
N GLY A 84 13.63 -25.05 -5.31
CA GLY A 84 12.85 -24.36 -6.35
C GLY A 84 11.40 -24.11 -5.92
N PHE A 85 10.75 -25.12 -5.31
CA PHE A 85 9.42 -24.94 -4.72
C PHE A 85 9.45 -23.91 -3.59
N THR A 86 10.44 -23.96 -2.69
CA THR A 86 10.60 -23.00 -1.60
C THR A 86 10.69 -21.57 -2.11
N ILE A 87 11.57 -21.30 -3.09
CA ILE A 87 11.76 -19.96 -3.66
C ILE A 87 10.48 -19.50 -4.37
N PHE A 88 9.83 -20.38 -5.13
CA PHE A 88 8.56 -20.06 -5.78
C PHE A 88 7.48 -19.64 -4.78
N GLY A 89 7.31 -20.41 -3.70
CA GLY A 89 6.36 -20.07 -2.64
C GLY A 89 6.73 -18.78 -1.92
N LEU A 90 8.02 -18.53 -1.69
CA LEU A 90 8.50 -17.30 -1.06
C LEU A 90 8.11 -16.06 -1.86
N VAL A 91 8.40 -16.06 -3.16
CA VAL A 91 8.18 -14.90 -4.04
C VAL A 91 6.70 -14.66 -4.27
N THR A 92 5.94 -15.71 -4.62
CA THR A 92 4.52 -15.56 -4.97
C THR A 92 3.67 -15.06 -3.79
N TRP A 93 3.92 -15.52 -2.57
CA TRP A 93 3.21 -15.02 -1.39
C TRP A 93 3.64 -13.61 -0.99
N ALA A 94 4.94 -13.32 -1.10
CA ALA A 94 5.47 -11.99 -0.84
C ALA A 94 4.82 -10.95 -1.76
N ASP A 95 4.79 -11.23 -3.07
CA ASP A 95 4.20 -10.35 -4.08
C ASP A 95 2.69 -10.24 -3.89
N HIS A 96 2.00 -11.35 -3.59
CA HIS A 96 0.56 -11.33 -3.35
C HIS A 96 0.19 -10.43 -2.16
N ALA A 97 0.95 -10.49 -1.06
CA ALA A 97 0.70 -9.65 0.12
C ALA A 97 0.95 -8.16 -0.13
N LEU A 98 1.94 -7.83 -0.96
CA LEU A 98 2.22 -6.45 -1.33
C LEU A 98 1.10 -5.90 -2.23
N LEU A 99 0.70 -6.67 -3.24
CA LEU A 99 -0.38 -6.30 -4.14
C LEU A 99 -1.73 -6.19 -3.43
N SER A 100 -2.04 -7.09 -2.50
CA SER A 100 -3.28 -7.02 -1.71
C SER A 100 -3.31 -5.77 -0.83
N HIS A 101 -2.18 -5.42 -0.20
CA HIS A 101 -2.09 -4.20 0.61
C HIS A 101 -2.29 -2.93 -0.23
N GLU A 102 -1.77 -2.92 -1.46
CA GLU A 102 -2.03 -1.81 -2.39
C GLU A 102 -3.47 -1.76 -2.88
N SER A 103 -4.09 -2.91 -3.19
CA SER A 103 -5.50 -2.94 -3.59
C SER A 103 -6.41 -2.47 -2.47
N ASP A 104 -6.17 -2.93 -1.24
CA ASP A 104 -6.95 -2.56 -0.06
C ASP A 104 -6.87 -1.04 0.20
N LYS A 105 -5.67 -0.45 0.04
CA LYS A 105 -5.48 1.00 0.11
C LYS A 105 -6.28 1.74 -0.97
N ARG A 106 -6.24 1.26 -2.22
CA ARG A 106 -6.97 1.89 -3.34
C ARG A 106 -8.49 1.80 -3.13
N GLU A 107 -8.97 0.68 -2.63
CA GLU A 107 -10.39 0.48 -2.30
C GLU A 107 -10.83 1.38 -1.16
N ALA A 108 -10.06 1.46 -0.07
CA ALA A 108 -10.34 2.36 1.05
C ALA A 108 -10.42 3.83 0.61
N ASP A 109 -9.49 4.28 -0.24
CA ASP A 109 -9.50 5.63 -0.81
C ASP A 109 -10.71 5.87 -1.72
N SER A 110 -11.09 4.89 -2.52
CA SER A 110 -12.26 4.95 -3.39
C SER A 110 -13.56 5.07 -2.57
N GLN A 111 -13.72 4.22 -1.56
CA GLN A 111 -14.87 4.25 -0.65
C GLN A 111 -14.95 5.59 0.10
N LEU A 112 -13.80 6.13 0.52
CA LEU A 112 -13.75 7.45 1.15
C LEU A 112 -14.25 8.54 0.20
N ARG A 113 -13.78 8.55 -1.05
CA ARG A 113 -14.24 9.51 -2.08
C ARG A 113 -15.73 9.38 -2.35
N ILE A 114 -16.26 8.16 -2.42
CA ILE A 114 -17.71 7.91 -2.59
C ILE A 114 -18.49 8.45 -1.39
N SER A 115 -18.03 8.17 -0.17
CA SER A 115 -18.68 8.66 1.05
C SER A 115 -18.69 10.19 1.13
N ALA A 116 -17.58 10.84 0.76
CA ALA A 116 -17.47 12.29 0.69
C ALA A 116 -18.47 12.89 -0.29
N ARG A 117 -18.53 12.33 -1.52
CA ARG A 117 -19.47 12.79 -2.55
C ARG A 117 -20.92 12.65 -2.09
N ARG A 118 -21.27 11.53 -1.46
CA ARG A 118 -22.62 11.30 -0.91
C ARG A 118 -22.98 12.31 0.18
N GLU A 119 -22.06 12.60 1.10
CA GLU A 119 -22.32 13.53 2.19
C GLU A 119 -22.41 14.99 1.73
N ILE A 120 -21.56 15.40 0.79
CA ILE A 120 -21.59 16.74 0.21
C ILE A 120 -22.89 16.94 -0.59
N ALA A 121 -23.29 15.94 -1.38
CA ALA A 121 -24.56 15.97 -2.11
C ALA A 121 -25.78 16.06 -1.17
N ARG A 122 -25.77 15.35 -0.03
CA ARG A 122 -26.82 15.48 1.01
C ARG A 122 -26.93 16.89 1.57
N LYS A 123 -25.81 17.63 1.65
CA LYS A 123 -25.79 19.03 2.09
C LYS A 123 -26.22 20.00 0.98
N GLY A 124 -26.67 19.52 -0.18
CA GLY A 124 -27.08 20.33 -1.33
C GLY A 124 -25.91 21.02 -2.04
N MET A 125 -24.68 20.63 -1.73
CA MET A 125 -23.46 21.22 -2.31
C MET A 125 -22.97 20.38 -3.50
N ILE A 126 -22.37 21.05 -4.49
CA ILE A 126 -21.74 20.37 -5.62
C ILE A 126 -20.44 19.72 -5.13
N PRO A 127 -20.21 18.42 -5.42
CA PRO A 127 -18.99 17.73 -5.02
C PRO A 127 -17.79 18.16 -5.87
N THR A 128 -17.27 19.36 -5.59
CA THR A 128 -16.03 19.88 -6.17
C THR A 128 -14.82 19.37 -5.38
N GLU A 129 -13.64 19.36 -6.01
CA GLU A 129 -12.38 18.98 -5.36
C GLU A 129 -12.10 19.82 -4.09
N THR A 130 -12.47 21.10 -4.09
CA THR A 130 -12.38 21.99 -2.92
C THR A 130 -13.34 21.61 -1.80
N ALA A 131 -14.57 21.20 -2.12
CA ALA A 131 -15.54 20.73 -1.12
C ALA A 131 -15.10 19.41 -0.49
N ILE A 132 -14.54 18.49 -1.29
CA ILE A 132 -13.98 17.21 -0.80
C ILE A 132 -12.76 17.47 0.10
N ALA A 133 -11.88 18.41 -0.26
CA ALA A 133 -10.74 18.79 0.57
C ALA A 133 -11.19 19.39 1.92
N LYS A 134 -12.21 20.26 1.90
CA LYS A 134 -12.79 20.85 3.12
C LYS A 134 -13.42 19.78 4.01
N TRP A 135 -14.19 18.86 3.43
CA TRP A 135 -14.79 17.72 4.14
C TRP A 135 -13.72 16.82 4.80
N LYS A 136 -12.60 16.55 4.11
CA LYS A 136 -11.47 15.80 4.70
C LYS A 136 -10.84 16.56 5.87
N ALA A 137 -10.67 17.87 5.76
CA ALA A 137 -10.09 18.71 6.82
C ALA A 137 -11.00 18.79 8.06
N GLU A 138 -12.31 18.92 7.87
CA GLU A 138 -13.31 18.92 8.95
C GLU A 138 -13.30 17.59 9.72
N ARG A 139 -13.16 16.45 9.03
CA ARG A 139 -13.14 15.12 9.64
C ARG A 139 -11.83 14.79 10.38
N ASN A 140 -10.72 15.39 9.96
CA ASN A 140 -9.41 15.23 10.60
C ASN A 140 -9.17 16.25 11.73
N SER A 141 -10.10 17.20 11.94
CA SER A 141 -10.03 18.13 13.06
C SER A 141 -10.39 17.41 14.37
N PRO A 142 -9.62 17.60 15.46
CA PRO A 142 -9.81 16.87 16.72
C PRO A 142 -11.18 17.09 17.38
N SER A 143 -11.89 18.16 17.02
CA SER A 143 -13.22 18.51 17.54
C SER A 143 -14.35 17.55 17.14
N GLN A 144 -14.23 16.76 16.07
CA GLN A 144 -15.26 15.78 15.66
C GLN A 144 -14.91 14.31 15.99
N GLN A 145 -13.69 14.02 16.50
CA GLN A 145 -13.32 12.66 16.91
C GLN A 145 -13.98 12.21 18.23
N GLY A 146 -14.58 13.14 19.00
CA GLY A 146 -15.26 12.85 20.27
C GLY A 146 -16.71 12.36 20.16
N GLU A 147 -17.33 12.40 18.97
CA GLU A 147 -18.79 12.27 18.82
C GLU A 147 -19.20 11.12 17.89
N ARG A 148 -18.41 10.04 17.83
CA ARG A 148 -18.84 8.78 17.18
C ARG A 148 -19.56 7.89 18.21
N PRO A 149 -20.88 7.64 18.09
CA PRO A 149 -21.52 6.60 18.87
C PRO A 149 -20.94 5.23 18.46
N ARG A 150 -20.66 4.40 19.47
CA ARG A 150 -20.10 3.04 19.32
C ARG A 150 -21.06 2.11 18.59
#